data_AF-A0A3R6NTG7-F1
#
_entry.id   AF-A0A3R6NTG7-F1
#
_cell.length_a   1.000
_cell.length_b   1.000
_cell.length_c   1.000
_cell.angle_alpha   90.00
_cell.angle_beta   90.00
_cell.angle_gamma   90.00
#
_symmetry.space_group_name_H-M   'P 1'
#
loop_
_entity.id
_entity.type
_entity.pdbx_description
1 polymer ?
#
loop_
_entity_poly.entity_id
_entity_poly.type
_entity_poly.pdbx_seq_one_letter_code
_entity_poly.pdbx_strand_id
1 'polypeptide(L)'
;MQTKLFLSILFAYFSLFLTANNDRYVIEAHIGGVKDGTVFFLKQFDNQRIINSMRIEKGKFQMKGTLADVPQHLWLCTTIDDEFHYCDLLIDKDTLYVEGHLSDFPNGLHFKGADTHMGYAVYLEETHDLNQRIDSLNAVSMAQHELGAIGKKRSDGKEKKKPAFLQSLSNLNAQPVRGSQELDVDIELHATQQKRDSIRIAFIGDNMDKYAGQFLLTRIMKKLSPDSLRQFYRLIPVEMKKTKFARLISSQINPYADNCIRQADNLLSFSGTPINMYKYTEEAYRLYEQGVRLDPERTDGYIALATMYERLLPLKGNGAYDISISYLNKFIESDVREEDRNEARKRMKEIEFRKWLSTNINPEMIEVKGSTFKMGSTYKEDNNPVHEVKVNSFSISKYEITNFQFAQFLKIYESDVIKEGSDIGQPLYFECNWGIQNGKPVPGYEANPAIYITWYGANAYCQWAGGRLPTEEEWEYAARGGMYGKRDHLYSGGMELDSLGWYAGNSEGKPHPVGMKKPNELGIHDMSGNVWEWCSDTFEKDGKLYAVVRGGTWFNERATCRPTCHYYIYPGSKHFNNGFRLVKDIPLNP
;
A
#
# COMPACT_ATOMS: atom_id res chain seq x y z
N MET A 1 -0.56 6.51 -26.08
CA MET A 1 0.91 6.67 -26.20
C MET A 1 1.33 8.12 -26.48
N GLN A 2 0.68 9.12 -25.86
CA GLN A 2 1.00 10.55 -26.04
C GLN A 2 1.19 11.33 -24.73
N THR A 3 1.03 10.70 -23.57
CA THR A 3 1.33 11.30 -22.25
C THR A 3 2.73 10.96 -21.71
N LYS A 4 3.43 9.98 -22.30
CA LYS A 4 4.82 9.65 -21.94
C LYS A 4 5.88 10.50 -22.66
N LEU A 5 5.49 11.28 -23.67
CA LEU A 5 6.42 12.17 -24.40
C LEU A 5 6.45 13.61 -23.83
N PHE A 6 5.43 14.02 -23.07
CA PHE A 6 5.42 15.33 -22.42
C PHE A 6 6.18 15.35 -21.08
N LEU A 7 6.33 14.21 -20.40
CA LEU A 7 7.14 14.13 -19.17
C LEU A 7 8.65 14.03 -19.42
N SER A 8 9.07 13.44 -20.55
CA SER A 8 10.49 13.32 -20.90
C SER A 8 11.08 14.61 -21.48
N ILE A 9 10.24 15.50 -22.03
CA ILE A 9 10.68 16.81 -22.55
C ILE A 9 10.62 17.89 -21.45
N LEU A 10 9.75 17.75 -20.43
CA LEU A 10 9.80 18.62 -19.24
C LEU A 10 11.07 18.40 -18.40
N PHE A 11 11.62 17.19 -18.41
CA PHE A 11 12.88 16.85 -17.73
C PHE A 11 14.14 17.23 -18.52
N ALA A 12 14.03 17.57 -19.80
CA ALA A 12 15.18 17.93 -20.64
C ALA A 12 15.27 19.43 -20.97
N TYR A 13 14.20 20.21 -20.77
CA TYR A 13 14.20 21.66 -20.98
C TYR A 13 14.38 22.51 -19.70
N PHE A 14 14.32 21.92 -18.50
CA PHE A 14 14.75 22.59 -17.27
C PHE A 14 16.26 22.49 -17.00
N SER A 15 17.00 21.74 -17.82
CA SER A 15 18.42 21.48 -17.68
C SER A 15 19.35 22.46 -18.42
N LEU A 16 18.85 23.56 -19.00
CA LEU A 16 19.74 24.49 -19.74
C LEU A 16 19.56 26.00 -19.55
N PHE A 17 18.65 26.50 -18.71
CA PHE A 17 18.61 27.94 -18.37
C PHE A 17 18.15 28.20 -16.93
N LEU A 18 19.02 27.86 -15.97
CA LEU A 18 19.23 28.52 -14.67
C LEU A 18 20.38 27.81 -13.92
N THR A 19 21.51 27.64 -14.62
CA THR A 19 22.78 27.25 -14.00
C THR A 19 23.41 28.46 -13.33
N ALA A 20 22.88 28.84 -12.17
CA ALA A 20 23.58 29.65 -11.20
C ALA A 20 23.13 29.26 -9.77
N ASN A 21 23.98 28.49 -9.07
CA ASN A 21 24.08 28.41 -7.60
C ASN A 21 23.11 27.58 -6.73
N ASN A 22 22.31 26.62 -7.23
CA ASN A 22 21.29 25.93 -6.40
C ASN A 22 21.74 24.71 -5.54
N ASP A 23 23.03 24.36 -5.47
CA ASP A 23 23.50 23.21 -4.67
C ASP A 23 24.48 23.58 -3.54
N ARG A 24 24.48 24.85 -3.11
CA ARG A 24 25.42 25.36 -2.11
C ARG A 24 24.69 25.81 -0.85
N TYR A 25 25.18 25.40 0.32
CA TYR A 25 24.75 25.99 1.58
C TYR A 25 25.43 27.34 1.78
N VAL A 26 24.75 28.24 2.48
CA VAL A 26 25.30 29.53 2.91
C VAL A 26 24.96 29.75 4.39
N ILE A 27 25.98 30.02 5.20
CA ILE A 27 25.81 30.44 6.60
C ILE A 27 26.37 31.85 6.71
N GLU A 28 25.55 32.79 7.15
CA GLU A 28 25.95 34.15 7.49
C GLU A 28 25.82 34.34 8.99
N ALA A 29 26.93 34.61 9.67
CA ALA A 29 26.95 34.73 11.12
C ALA A 29 27.38 36.13 11.57
N HIS A 30 26.68 36.65 12.57
CA HIS A 30 27.00 37.87 13.31
C HIS A 30 27.09 37.53 14.80
N ILE A 31 28.31 37.37 15.33
CA ILE A 31 28.57 36.95 16.71
C ILE A 31 29.39 38.01 17.42
N GLY A 32 28.78 38.67 18.40
CA GLY A 32 29.43 39.62 19.30
C GLY A 32 30.24 38.93 20.40
N GLY A 33 31.16 39.66 21.03
CA GLY A 33 31.95 39.16 22.16
C GLY A 33 33.12 38.24 21.80
N VAL A 34 33.47 38.15 20.51
CA VAL A 34 34.58 37.31 20.01
C VAL A 34 35.68 38.19 19.43
N LYS A 35 36.93 37.87 19.74
CA LYS A 35 38.12 38.57 19.20
C LYS A 35 38.25 38.33 17.69
N ASP A 36 38.57 39.39 16.95
CA ASP A 36 38.87 39.29 15.52
C ASP A 36 40.00 38.28 15.24
N GLY A 37 39.82 37.49 14.17
CA GLY A 37 40.75 36.45 13.77
C GLY A 37 40.53 35.09 14.43
N THR A 38 39.61 34.97 15.42
CA THR A 38 39.16 33.69 15.98
C THR A 38 38.56 32.81 14.88
N VAL A 39 38.94 31.54 14.87
CA VAL A 39 38.50 30.58 13.85
C VAL A 39 37.26 29.85 14.35
N PHE A 40 36.19 29.93 13.58
CA PHE A 40 35.03 29.06 13.71
C PHE A 40 35.16 27.88 12.75
N PHE A 41 34.77 26.71 13.22
CA PHE A 41 34.74 25.48 12.46
C PHE A 41 33.30 25.02 12.30
N LEU A 42 32.97 24.55 11.10
CA LEU A 42 31.79 23.76 10.84
C LEU A 42 32.21 22.29 10.85
N LYS A 43 31.72 21.51 11.81
CA LYS A 43 32.08 20.08 11.98
C LYS A 43 30.89 19.16 11.78
N GLN A 44 31.14 17.97 11.27
CA GLN A 44 30.17 16.87 11.28
C GLN A 44 29.96 16.38 12.72
N PHE A 45 28.71 16.27 13.15
CA PHE A 45 28.36 15.85 14.51
C PHE A 45 28.85 14.43 14.87
N ASP A 46 28.76 13.50 13.92
CA ASP A 46 28.97 12.07 14.14
C ASP A 46 30.45 11.69 14.23
N ASN A 47 31.26 12.20 13.30
CA ASN A 47 32.68 11.82 13.17
C ASN A 47 33.64 12.99 13.47
N GLN A 48 33.11 14.16 13.84
CA GLN A 48 33.87 15.37 14.18
C GLN A 48 34.75 15.92 13.04
N ARG A 49 34.51 15.48 11.79
CA ARG A 49 35.24 15.94 10.61
C ARG A 49 34.94 17.40 10.34
N ILE A 50 35.97 18.20 10.11
CA ILE A 50 35.83 19.60 9.71
C ILE A 50 35.32 19.65 8.27
N ILE A 51 34.18 20.29 8.08
CA ILE A 51 33.51 20.55 6.80
C ILE A 51 33.93 21.91 6.25
N ASN A 52 34.03 22.92 7.12
CA ASN A 52 34.41 24.28 6.75
C ASN A 52 35.10 24.97 7.93
N SER A 53 35.84 26.03 7.67
CA SER A 53 36.35 26.91 8.71
C SER A 53 36.46 28.35 8.19
N MET A 54 36.21 29.31 9.08
CA MET A 54 36.27 30.72 8.73
C MET A 54 36.75 31.54 9.92
N ARG A 55 37.52 32.60 9.64
CA ARG A 55 37.90 33.58 10.66
C ARG A 55 36.80 34.63 10.78
N ILE A 56 36.47 34.99 12.03
CA ILE A 56 35.54 36.08 12.30
C ILE A 56 36.25 37.43 12.17
N GLU A 57 35.61 38.38 11.49
CA GLU A 57 36.12 39.74 11.31
C GLU A 57 34.98 40.74 11.59
N LYS A 58 35.21 41.69 12.50
CA LYS A 58 34.19 42.67 12.95
C LYS A 58 32.90 41.97 13.40
N GLY A 59 33.05 40.85 14.11
CA GLY A 59 31.95 40.01 14.57
C GLY A 59 31.20 39.26 13.48
N LYS A 60 31.67 39.25 12.23
CA LYS A 60 30.97 38.61 11.10
C LYS A 60 31.81 37.54 10.40
N PHE A 61 31.16 36.51 9.90
CA PHE A 61 31.76 35.60 8.94
C PHE A 61 30.71 34.99 8.01
N GLN A 62 31.16 34.47 6.87
CA GLN A 62 30.31 33.75 5.93
C GLN A 62 30.97 32.41 5.55
N MET A 63 30.22 31.31 5.67
CA MET A 63 30.65 29.99 5.22
C MET A 63 29.79 29.56 4.03
N LYS A 64 30.42 29.07 2.97
CA LYS A 64 29.76 28.55 1.76
C LYS A 64 30.41 27.25 1.33
N GLY A 65 29.62 26.31 0.83
CA GLY A 65 30.14 25.03 0.32
C GLY A 65 29.04 24.15 -0.24
N THR A 66 29.40 22.91 -0.60
CA THR A 66 28.47 21.87 -1.05
C THR A 66 28.46 20.72 -0.05
N LEU A 67 27.30 20.10 0.16
CA LEU A 67 27.15 18.90 0.98
C LEU A 67 26.66 17.77 0.08
N ALA A 68 27.25 16.58 0.22
CA ALA A 68 26.92 15.42 -0.62
C ALA A 68 25.48 14.93 -0.39
N ASP A 69 24.99 15.05 0.85
CA ASP A 69 23.63 14.68 1.27
C ASP A 69 23.06 15.86 2.07
N VAL A 70 21.95 16.47 1.64
CA VAL A 70 21.28 17.54 2.39
C VAL A 70 19.89 17.10 2.87
N PRO A 71 19.50 17.48 4.10
CA PRO A 71 20.25 18.33 5.03
C PRO A 71 21.32 17.53 5.81
N GLN A 72 22.17 18.24 6.56
CA GLN A 72 23.05 17.65 7.57
C GLN A 72 22.98 18.38 8.89
N HIS A 73 23.14 17.63 9.98
CA HIS A 73 23.32 18.18 11.33
C HIS A 73 24.81 18.36 11.60
N LEU A 74 25.22 19.63 11.70
CA LEU A 74 26.59 20.08 11.86
C LEU A 74 26.74 20.90 13.15
N TRP A 75 27.97 21.03 13.63
CA TRP A 75 28.33 21.94 14.71
C TRP A 75 29.03 23.15 14.17
N LEU A 76 28.53 24.34 14.50
CA LEU A 76 29.32 25.56 14.45
C LEU A 76 30.01 25.72 15.80
N CYS A 77 31.34 25.66 15.82
CA CYS A 77 32.08 25.65 17.08
C CYS A 77 33.40 26.42 17.01
N THR A 78 33.86 26.87 18.18
CA THR A 78 35.18 27.46 18.39
C THR A 78 35.70 27.15 19.79
N THR A 79 36.98 27.41 20.05
CA THR A 79 37.62 27.25 21.36
C THR A 79 38.30 28.56 21.73
N ILE A 80 37.96 29.13 22.88
CA ILE A 80 38.47 30.40 23.38
C ILE A 80 38.87 30.16 24.85
N ASP A 81 40.10 30.50 25.22
CA ASP A 81 40.60 30.37 26.60
C ASP A 81 40.34 28.98 27.24
N ASP A 82 40.58 27.92 26.46
CA ASP A 82 40.33 26.51 26.81
C ASP A 82 38.85 26.12 27.03
N GLU A 83 37.91 27.03 26.78
CA GLU A 83 36.47 26.74 26.76
C GLU A 83 35.97 26.45 25.34
N PHE A 84 35.16 25.40 25.20
CA PHE A 84 34.58 24.97 23.92
C PHE A 84 33.16 25.51 23.76
N HIS A 85 32.97 26.39 22.78
CA HIS A 85 31.67 26.96 22.43
C HIS A 85 31.15 26.29 21.17
N TYR A 86 29.90 25.81 21.18
CA TYR A 86 29.28 25.19 20.02
C TYR A 86 27.78 25.44 19.95
N CYS A 87 27.20 25.40 18.75
CA CYS A 87 25.76 25.31 18.55
C CYS A 87 25.42 24.30 17.46
N ASP A 88 24.24 23.71 17.57
CA ASP A 88 23.74 22.72 16.62
C ASP A 88 23.10 23.42 15.41
N LEU A 89 23.62 23.17 14.22
CA LEU A 89 23.08 23.69 12.97
C LEU A 89 22.48 22.56 12.13
N LEU A 90 21.30 22.79 11.56
CA LEU A 90 20.69 21.89 10.58
C LEU A 90 20.74 22.60 9.22
N ILE A 91 21.70 22.21 8.40
CA ILE A 91 22.03 22.90 7.16
C ILE A 91 21.39 22.20 5.96
N ASP A 92 20.60 22.93 5.19
CA ASP A 92 20.02 22.51 3.91
C ASP A 92 20.58 23.36 2.74
N LYS A 93 19.78 23.61 1.70
CA LYS A 93 20.20 24.38 0.52
C LYS A 93 19.98 25.90 0.69
N ASP A 94 19.27 26.33 1.73
CA ASP A 94 18.93 27.74 1.94
C ASP A 94 20.04 28.49 2.68
N THR A 95 19.88 29.82 2.75
CA THR A 95 20.79 30.67 3.52
C THR A 95 20.35 30.72 4.98
N LEU A 96 21.23 30.28 5.87
CA LEU A 96 21.03 30.38 7.32
C LEU A 96 21.74 31.61 7.87
N TYR A 97 20.98 32.50 8.50
CA TYR A 97 21.49 33.64 9.24
C TYR A 97 21.56 33.31 10.74
N VAL A 98 22.71 33.53 11.36
CA VAL A 98 22.98 33.30 12.78
C VAL A 98 23.36 34.63 13.43
N GLU A 99 22.69 35.04 14.49
CA GLU A 99 22.95 36.29 15.19
C GLU A 99 22.96 36.09 16.71
N GLY A 100 23.92 36.69 17.42
CA GLY A 100 23.96 36.69 18.88
C GLY A 100 25.30 37.10 19.46
N HIS A 101 25.54 36.73 20.71
CA HIS A 101 26.75 36.99 21.48
C HIS A 101 27.42 35.68 21.94
N LEU A 102 28.71 35.72 22.28
CA LEU A 102 29.44 34.54 22.77
C LEU A 102 28.77 33.90 24.01
N SER A 103 28.16 34.72 24.88
CA SER A 103 27.40 34.28 26.06
C SER A 103 26.14 33.48 25.72
N ASP A 104 25.66 33.59 24.50
CA ASP A 104 24.40 32.99 24.09
C ASP A 104 24.62 31.54 23.62
N PHE A 105 25.86 31.10 23.46
CA PHE A 105 26.15 29.70 23.20
C PHE A 105 25.83 28.84 24.44
N PRO A 106 25.23 27.64 24.27
CA PRO A 106 24.83 27.02 23.01
C PRO A 106 23.39 27.34 22.52
N ASN A 107 22.49 27.88 23.36
CA ASN A 107 21.03 27.87 23.11
C ASN A 107 20.32 29.22 22.98
N GLY A 108 21.02 30.35 23.07
CA GLY A 108 20.47 31.71 23.05
C GLY A 108 20.69 32.49 21.74
N LEU A 109 21.22 31.83 20.71
CA LEU A 109 21.45 32.46 19.40
C LEU A 109 20.13 32.63 18.64
N HIS A 110 20.01 33.73 17.91
CA HIS A 110 18.88 34.01 17.03
C HIS A 110 19.16 33.53 15.61
N PHE A 111 18.21 32.80 15.01
CA PHE A 111 18.35 32.26 13.67
C PHE A 111 17.27 32.79 12.72
N LYS A 112 17.59 32.97 11.42
CA LYS A 112 16.63 33.34 10.34
C LYS A 112 16.98 32.69 9.01
N GLY A 113 16.02 32.61 8.08
CA GLY A 113 16.25 32.28 6.66
C GLY A 113 15.98 30.82 6.29
N ALA A 114 16.70 29.86 6.89
CA ALA A 114 16.55 28.44 6.56
C ALA A 114 15.39 27.78 7.32
N ASP A 115 14.28 27.52 6.63
CA ASP A 115 13.02 27.00 7.21
C ASP A 115 13.21 25.72 8.02
N THR A 116 14.04 24.79 7.53
CA THR A 116 14.33 23.54 8.26
C THR A 116 15.02 23.82 9.59
N HIS A 117 15.99 24.74 9.60
CA HIS A 117 16.68 25.10 10.82
C HIS A 117 15.77 25.85 11.79
N MET A 118 14.87 26.71 11.30
CA MET A 118 13.90 27.41 12.15
C MET A 118 13.02 26.42 12.92
N GLY A 119 12.48 25.41 12.22
CA GLY A 119 11.72 24.34 12.87
C GLY A 119 12.56 23.58 13.91
N TYR A 120 13.83 23.30 13.60
CA TYR A 120 14.73 22.64 14.54
C TYR A 120 15.07 23.48 15.78
N ALA A 121 15.23 24.80 15.62
CA ALA A 121 15.50 25.72 16.73
C ALA A 121 14.33 25.76 17.72
N VAL A 122 13.09 25.86 17.22
CA VAL A 122 11.87 25.77 18.04
C VAL A 122 11.83 24.45 18.80
N TYR A 123 12.12 23.33 18.12
CA TYR A 123 12.22 22.02 18.76
C TYR A 123 13.27 21.95 19.89
N LEU A 124 14.46 22.54 19.67
CA LEU A 124 15.52 22.57 20.68
C LEU A 124 15.08 23.39 21.90
N GLU A 125 14.43 24.54 21.69
CA GLU A 125 13.89 25.39 22.73
C GLU A 125 12.83 24.66 23.56
N GLU A 126 11.81 24.07 22.90
CA GLU A 126 10.72 23.35 23.56
C GLU A 126 11.20 22.13 24.37
N THR A 127 12.31 21.52 23.98
CA THR A 127 12.87 20.36 24.68
C THR A 127 13.97 20.70 25.68
N HIS A 128 14.49 21.93 25.69
CA HIS A 128 15.64 22.33 26.48
C HIS A 128 15.42 22.15 27.99
N ASP A 129 14.39 22.81 28.52
CA ASP A 129 14.06 22.79 29.95
C ASP A 129 13.71 21.37 30.43
N LEU A 130 13.03 20.60 29.58
CA LEU A 130 12.68 19.22 29.87
C LEU A 130 13.93 18.34 29.94
N ASN A 131 14.91 18.54 29.05
CA ASN A 131 16.17 17.79 29.11
C ASN A 131 16.96 18.14 30.37
N GLN A 132 17.08 19.43 30.73
CA GLN A 132 17.74 19.83 31.98
C GLN A 132 17.05 19.21 33.21
N ARG A 133 15.71 19.20 33.21
CA ARG A 133 14.92 18.59 34.28
C ARG A 133 15.15 17.08 34.34
N ILE A 134 15.18 16.40 33.20
CA ILE A 134 15.46 14.96 33.11
C ILE A 134 16.87 14.65 33.62
N ASP A 135 17.89 15.41 33.24
CA ASP A 135 19.26 15.19 33.70
C ASP A 135 19.36 15.38 35.22
N SER A 136 18.67 16.39 35.76
CA SER A 136 18.56 16.63 37.20
C SER A 136 17.85 15.47 37.92
N LEU A 137 16.71 15.01 37.39
CA LEU A 137 15.94 13.91 37.96
C LEU A 137 16.70 12.58 37.88
N ASN A 138 17.43 12.32 36.79
CA ASN A 138 18.30 11.16 36.65
C ASN A 138 19.41 11.15 37.71
N ALA A 139 20.07 12.29 37.94
CA ALA A 139 21.10 12.39 38.96
C ALA A 139 20.55 12.10 40.36
N VAL A 140 19.35 12.60 40.66
CA VAL A 140 18.66 12.35 41.94
C VAL A 140 18.22 10.89 42.06
N SER A 141 17.59 10.32 41.03
CA SER A 141 17.15 8.93 40.99
C SER A 141 18.33 7.97 41.20
N MET A 142 19.43 8.17 40.45
CA MET A 142 20.66 7.38 40.63
C MET A 142 21.19 7.44 42.06
N ALA A 143 21.26 8.63 42.66
CA ALA A 143 21.70 8.79 44.04
C ALA A 143 20.76 8.10 45.05
N GLN A 144 19.44 8.16 44.82
CA GLN A 144 18.44 7.49 45.68
C GLN A 144 18.53 5.96 45.58
N HIS A 145 18.69 5.41 44.37
CA HIS A 145 18.89 3.98 44.16
C HIS A 145 20.21 3.50 44.77
N GLU A 146 21.29 4.29 44.68
CA GLU A 146 22.57 4.00 45.36
C GLU A 146 22.44 4.01 46.89
N LEU A 147 21.71 4.96 47.47
CA LEU A 147 21.43 5.02 48.90
C LEU A 147 20.56 3.83 49.37
N GLY A 148 19.56 3.44 48.58
CA GLY A 148 18.75 2.24 48.82
C GLY A 148 19.57 0.94 48.74
N ALA A 149 20.56 0.88 47.86
CA ALA A 149 21.51 -0.24 47.75
C ALA A 149 22.50 -0.29 48.92
N ILE A 150 22.92 0.85 49.47
CA ILE A 150 23.77 0.94 50.67
C ILE A 150 23.02 0.49 51.95
N GLY A 151 21.70 0.66 51.99
CA GLY A 151 20.84 0.16 53.08
C GLY A 151 20.74 -1.38 53.18
N LYS A 152 21.21 -2.13 52.18
CA LYS A 152 21.29 -3.59 52.25
C LYS A 152 22.60 -4.02 52.94
N LYS A 153 22.51 -4.38 54.22
CA LYS A 153 23.60 -5.07 54.94
C LYS A 153 24.06 -6.29 54.13
N ARG A 154 25.36 -6.34 53.78
CA ARG A 154 26.03 -7.62 53.49
C ARG A 154 26.14 -8.39 54.81
N SER A 155 26.12 -9.71 54.73
CA SER A 155 26.25 -10.65 55.84
C SER A 155 27.56 -10.54 56.62
N ASP A 156 28.54 -9.78 56.13
CA ASP A 156 29.81 -9.52 56.82
C ASP A 156 29.87 -8.03 57.21
N GLY A 157 29.80 -7.75 58.52
CA GLY A 157 29.59 -6.43 59.12
C GLY A 157 30.73 -5.41 58.96
N LYS A 158 31.09 -5.04 57.73
CA LYS A 158 31.95 -3.88 57.43
C LYS A 158 31.19 -2.85 56.58
N GLU A 159 31.00 -1.66 57.12
CA GLU A 159 30.44 -0.51 56.38
C GLU A 159 31.39 -0.06 55.26
N LYS A 160 30.84 0.20 54.06
CA LYS A 160 31.58 0.90 53.00
C LYS A 160 31.71 2.38 53.39
N LYS A 161 32.93 2.93 53.32
CA LYS A 161 33.16 4.37 53.42
C LYS A 161 32.32 5.12 52.38
N LYS A 162 31.58 6.14 52.82
CA LYS A 162 30.83 7.05 51.93
C LYS A 162 31.79 7.73 50.94
N PRO A 163 31.51 7.69 49.63
CA PRO A 163 32.18 8.53 48.63
C PRO A 163 32.12 10.01 49.03
N ALA A 164 33.19 10.77 48.77
CA ALA A 164 33.35 12.17 49.21
C ALA A 164 32.20 13.09 48.73
N PHE A 165 31.62 12.82 47.56
CA PHE A 165 30.47 13.57 47.03
C PHE A 165 29.23 13.49 47.93
N LEU A 166 28.97 12.34 48.57
CA LEU A 166 27.81 12.09 49.43
C LEU A 166 27.90 12.75 50.83
N GLN A 167 29.06 13.30 51.21
CA GLN A 167 29.17 14.10 52.44
C GLN A 167 28.55 15.50 52.29
N SER A 168 28.55 16.04 51.07
CA SER A 168 28.04 17.39 50.76
C SER A 168 26.51 17.49 50.74
N LEU A 169 25.80 16.36 50.65
CA LEU A 169 24.34 16.29 50.53
C LEU A 169 23.63 15.89 51.85
N SER A 170 24.32 16.04 52.99
CA SER A 170 23.91 15.49 54.30
C SER A 170 22.68 16.12 54.97
N ASN A 171 21.93 16.99 54.28
CA ASN A 171 20.71 17.63 54.80
C ASN A 171 19.37 17.03 54.33
N LEU A 172 19.39 15.93 53.56
CA LEU A 172 18.14 15.28 53.13
C LEU A 172 17.82 14.08 54.03
N ASN A 173 16.85 14.28 54.93
CA ASN A 173 16.23 13.23 55.73
C ASN A 173 15.50 12.24 54.83
N ALA A 174 16.11 11.10 54.50
CA ALA A 174 15.45 9.99 53.82
C ALA A 174 15.25 8.82 54.80
N GLN A 175 13.99 8.52 55.12
CA GLN A 175 13.63 7.27 55.79
C GLN A 175 13.47 6.13 54.78
N PRO A 176 13.81 4.87 55.15
CA PRO A 176 13.70 3.74 54.23
C PRO A 176 12.25 3.24 54.18
N VAL A 177 11.62 3.26 53.00
CA VAL A 177 10.28 2.68 52.78
C VAL A 177 10.42 1.28 52.18
N ARG A 178 9.62 0.35 52.70
CA ARG A 178 9.62 -1.09 52.37
C ARG A 178 8.37 -1.41 51.54
N GLY A 179 8.54 -1.79 50.29
CA GLY A 179 7.46 -2.19 49.39
C GLY A 179 7.75 -1.76 47.95
N SER A 180 7.34 -2.57 46.97
CA SER A 180 7.50 -2.34 45.53
C SER A 180 6.64 -1.17 45.04
N GLN A 181 6.97 0.05 45.44
CA GLN A 181 6.47 1.27 44.82
C GLN A 181 7.66 1.96 44.16
N GLU A 182 7.50 2.35 42.89
CA GLU A 182 8.42 3.26 42.20
C GLU A 182 8.62 4.51 43.07
N LEU A 183 9.84 5.03 43.10
CA LEU A 183 10.13 6.25 43.84
C LEU A 183 9.35 7.41 43.19
N ASP A 184 8.89 8.38 43.99
CA ASP A 184 8.20 9.57 43.46
C ASP A 184 9.03 10.30 42.39
N VAL A 185 10.37 10.27 42.53
CA VAL A 185 11.31 10.81 41.55
C VAL A 185 11.31 10.03 40.24
N ASP A 186 11.14 8.71 40.29
CA ASP A 186 11.05 7.86 39.09
C ASP A 186 9.72 8.11 38.35
N ILE A 187 8.62 8.31 39.09
CA ILE A 187 7.32 8.71 38.52
C ILE A 187 7.41 10.08 37.83
N GLU A 188 8.02 11.07 38.48
CA GLU A 188 8.21 12.41 37.91
C GLU A 188 9.15 12.38 36.68
N LEU A 189 10.20 11.56 36.72
CA LEU A 189 11.10 11.34 35.60
C LEU A 189 10.34 10.76 34.40
N HIS A 190 9.53 9.72 34.61
CA HIS A 190 8.70 9.12 33.55
C HIS A 190 7.71 10.12 32.95
N ALA A 191 7.02 10.92 33.77
CA ALA A 191 6.09 11.94 33.30
C ALA A 191 6.80 13.04 32.47
N THR A 192 7.97 13.48 32.90
CA THR A 192 8.78 14.48 32.19
C THR A 192 9.32 13.94 30.87
N GLN A 193 9.74 12.67 30.84
CA GLN A 193 10.16 11.97 29.61
C GLN A 193 9.00 11.84 28.61
N GLN A 194 7.81 11.45 29.07
CA GLN A 194 6.62 11.36 28.22
C GLN A 194 6.27 12.71 27.60
N LYS A 195 6.27 13.81 28.38
CA LYS A 195 6.00 15.15 27.86
C LYS A 195 7.00 15.56 26.76
N ARG A 196 8.29 15.29 26.98
CA ARG A 196 9.34 15.55 25.97
C ARG A 196 9.14 14.69 24.72
N ASP A 197 8.82 13.41 24.90
CA ASP A 197 8.62 12.48 23.79
C ASP A 197 7.35 12.85 22.99
N SER A 198 6.30 13.41 23.62
CA SER A 198 5.14 13.97 22.90
C SER A 198 5.51 15.16 22.00
N ILE A 199 6.33 16.11 22.48
CA ILE A 199 6.84 17.23 21.68
C ILE A 199 7.65 16.71 20.49
N ARG A 200 8.52 15.73 20.73
CA ARG A 200 9.29 15.05 19.67
C ARG A 200 8.37 14.42 18.63
N ILE A 201 7.34 13.71 19.05
CA ILE A 201 6.37 13.05 18.16
C ILE A 201 5.62 14.08 17.30
N ALA A 202 5.18 15.19 17.88
CA ALA A 202 4.52 16.28 17.13
C ALA A 202 5.47 16.87 16.08
N PHE A 203 6.69 17.22 16.48
CA PHE A 203 7.72 17.71 15.56
C PHE A 203 8.01 16.71 14.44
N ILE A 204 8.05 15.41 14.76
CA ILE A 204 8.24 14.34 13.77
C ILE A 204 7.08 14.34 12.77
N GLY A 205 5.83 14.39 13.24
CA GLY A 205 4.64 14.43 12.40
C GLY A 205 4.65 15.58 11.40
N ASP A 206 4.97 16.80 11.85
CA ASP A 206 4.92 18.02 11.04
C ASP A 206 6.01 18.12 9.96
N ASN A 207 7.05 17.28 10.05
CA ASN A 207 8.24 17.38 9.20
C ASN A 207 8.56 16.10 8.43
N MET A 208 7.79 15.02 8.58
CA MET A 208 8.08 13.71 7.98
C MET A 208 8.10 13.71 6.44
N ASP A 209 7.36 14.62 5.81
CA ASP A 209 7.30 14.75 4.35
C ASP A 209 8.46 15.56 3.75
N LYS A 210 9.25 16.24 4.61
CA LYS A 210 10.41 17.02 4.19
C LYS A 210 11.65 16.14 4.26
N TYR A 211 12.48 16.13 3.21
CA TYR A 211 13.80 15.46 3.23
C TYR A 211 14.60 15.80 4.48
N ALA A 212 14.48 17.07 4.89
CA ALA A 212 15.24 17.59 5.98
C ALA A 212 14.70 17.28 7.37
N GLY A 213 13.38 17.12 7.46
CA GLY A 213 12.77 16.41 8.56
C GLY A 213 13.33 15.00 8.63
N GLN A 214 13.12 14.15 7.60
CA GLN A 214 13.49 12.73 7.61
C GLN A 214 14.89 12.43 8.17
N PHE A 215 15.91 13.23 7.81
CA PHE A 215 17.25 13.11 8.38
C PHE A 215 17.27 13.35 9.91
N LEU A 216 16.73 14.47 10.37
CA LEU A 216 16.67 14.84 11.78
C LEU A 216 15.80 13.87 12.59
N LEU A 217 14.70 13.39 12.00
CA LEU A 217 13.81 12.41 12.61
C LEU A 217 14.58 11.14 12.97
N THR A 218 15.54 10.66 12.15
CA THR A 218 16.37 9.50 12.53
C THR A 218 17.20 9.69 13.79
N ARG A 219 17.62 10.91 14.11
CA ARG A 219 18.38 11.22 15.32
C ARG A 219 17.48 11.39 16.53
N ILE A 220 16.33 12.04 16.36
CA ILE A 220 15.31 12.20 17.41
C ILE A 220 14.78 10.81 17.81
N MET A 221 14.47 9.96 16.83
CA MET A 221 13.94 8.62 17.04
C MET A 221 14.87 7.72 17.84
N LYS A 222 16.19 7.79 17.60
CA LYS A 222 17.17 7.04 18.41
C LYS A 222 17.14 7.40 19.91
N LYS A 223 16.54 8.54 20.28
CA LYS A 223 16.41 9.02 21.66
C LYS A 223 15.01 8.79 22.24
N LEU A 224 14.07 8.24 21.47
CA LEU A 224 12.73 7.88 21.94
C LEU A 224 12.76 6.50 22.61
N SER A 225 11.93 6.34 23.65
CA SER A 225 11.67 5.03 24.24
C SER A 225 10.99 4.10 23.22
N PRO A 226 11.12 2.76 23.34
CA PRO A 226 10.40 1.80 22.51
C PRO A 226 8.88 2.05 22.49
N ASP A 227 8.29 2.42 23.62
CA ASP A 227 6.85 2.70 23.72
C ASP A 227 6.45 3.97 22.96
N SER A 228 7.27 5.02 23.02
CA SER A 228 7.04 6.25 22.24
C SER A 228 7.25 6.01 20.74
N LEU A 229 8.22 5.17 20.37
CA LEU A 229 8.40 4.74 18.98
C LEU A 229 7.20 3.94 18.48
N ARG A 230 6.61 3.06 19.30
CA ARG A 230 5.38 2.32 18.97
C ARG A 230 4.21 3.27 18.75
N GLN A 231 3.99 4.23 19.66
CA GLN A 231 2.94 5.24 19.50
C GLN A 231 3.13 6.06 18.22
N PHE A 232 4.35 6.53 17.98
CA PHE A 232 4.66 7.25 16.74
C PHE A 232 4.43 6.39 15.50
N TYR A 233 4.88 5.13 15.51
CA TYR A 233 4.72 4.20 14.40
C TYR A 233 3.24 3.96 14.03
N ARG A 234 2.32 4.06 15.00
CA ARG A 234 0.86 3.99 14.75
C ARG A 234 0.33 5.19 13.97
N LEU A 235 0.93 6.37 14.14
CA LEU A 235 0.56 7.60 13.43
C LEU A 235 1.08 7.64 11.99
N ILE A 236 2.09 6.83 11.65
CA ILE A 236 2.65 6.77 10.30
C ILE A 236 1.61 6.17 9.33
N PRO A 237 1.27 6.89 8.24
CA PRO A 237 0.40 6.35 7.19
C PRO A 237 0.91 5.01 6.65
N VAL A 238 0.00 4.08 6.33
CA VAL A 238 0.35 2.72 5.88
C VAL A 238 1.27 2.75 4.66
N GLU A 239 1.06 3.71 3.76
CA GLU A 239 1.85 3.92 2.54
C GLU A 239 3.31 4.23 2.87
N MET A 240 3.54 4.95 3.96
CA MET A 240 4.87 5.35 4.43
C MET A 240 5.59 4.23 5.19
N LYS A 241 4.89 3.18 5.64
CA LYS A 241 5.49 2.08 6.42
C LYS A 241 6.53 1.26 5.63
N LYS A 242 6.52 1.35 4.30
CA LYS A 242 7.51 0.70 3.42
C LYS A 242 8.78 1.54 3.18
N THR A 243 8.82 2.77 3.66
CA THR A 243 9.97 3.68 3.46
C THR A 243 11.17 3.26 4.31
N LYS A 244 12.38 3.69 3.89
CA LYS A 244 13.60 3.53 4.71
C LYS A 244 13.42 4.14 6.11
N PHE A 245 12.68 5.25 6.20
CA PHE A 245 12.38 5.95 7.44
C PHE A 245 11.56 5.09 8.42
N ALA A 246 10.41 4.58 7.98
CA ALA A 246 9.58 3.72 8.83
C ALA A 246 10.28 2.39 9.21
N ARG A 247 11.16 1.88 8.33
CA ARG A 247 11.99 0.71 8.62
C ARG A 247 13.02 0.96 9.73
N LEU A 248 13.63 2.15 9.77
CA LEU A 248 14.54 2.54 10.86
C LEU A 248 13.84 2.51 12.23
N ILE A 249 12.59 2.96 12.27
CA ILE A 249 11.74 2.92 13.48
C ILE A 249 11.46 1.48 13.86
N SER A 250 10.99 0.69 12.90
CA SER A 250 10.63 -0.69 13.16
C SER A 250 11.80 -1.52 13.68
N SER A 251 12.99 -1.33 13.10
CA SER A 251 14.22 -1.99 13.56
C SER A 251 14.58 -1.62 15.01
N GLN A 252 14.29 -0.39 15.45
CA GLN A 252 14.50 0.04 16.84
C GLN A 252 13.44 -0.51 17.80
N ILE A 253 12.19 -0.70 17.35
CA ILE A 253 11.12 -1.31 18.14
C ILE A 253 11.40 -2.80 18.38
N ASN A 254 11.60 -3.56 17.30
CA ASN A 254 11.94 -4.98 17.36
C ASN A 254 12.76 -5.40 16.13
N PRO A 255 14.10 -5.52 16.26
CA PRO A 255 14.97 -5.82 15.13
C PRO A 255 14.76 -7.23 14.56
N TYR A 256 14.30 -8.18 15.38
CA TYR A 256 14.02 -9.55 14.93
C TYR A 256 12.75 -9.59 14.08
N ALA A 257 11.69 -8.92 14.53
CA ALA A 257 10.46 -8.79 13.76
C ALA A 257 10.72 -8.08 12.43
N ASP A 258 11.44 -6.95 12.44
CA ASP A 258 11.85 -6.25 11.21
C ASP A 258 12.64 -7.13 10.24
N ASN A 259 13.61 -7.89 10.75
CA ASN A 259 14.37 -8.80 9.91
C ASN A 259 13.50 -9.86 9.22
N CYS A 260 12.47 -10.40 9.91
CA CYS A 260 11.51 -11.31 9.31
C CYS A 260 10.72 -10.64 8.17
N ILE A 261 10.15 -9.45 8.40
CA ILE A 261 9.40 -8.70 7.37
C ILE A 261 10.30 -8.40 6.16
N ARG A 262 11.56 -7.97 6.39
CA ARG A 262 12.52 -7.68 5.30
C ARG A 262 12.85 -8.90 4.47
N GLN A 263 13.06 -10.06 5.10
CA GLN A 263 13.32 -11.30 4.38
C GLN A 263 12.10 -11.72 3.56
N ALA A 264 10.90 -11.59 4.11
CA ALA A 264 9.66 -11.86 3.38
C ALA A 264 9.49 -10.94 2.16
N ASP A 265 9.66 -9.62 2.33
CA ASP A 265 9.62 -8.64 1.23
C ASP A 265 10.63 -8.98 0.13
N ASN A 266 11.86 -9.34 0.50
CA ASN A 266 12.91 -9.72 -0.43
C ASN A 266 12.52 -10.99 -1.21
N LEU A 267 11.97 -12.00 -0.54
CA LEU A 267 11.47 -13.21 -1.20
C LEU A 267 10.38 -12.90 -2.23
N LEU A 268 9.44 -12.02 -1.88
CA LEU A 268 8.34 -11.62 -2.77
C LEU A 268 8.78 -10.74 -3.94
N SER A 269 9.99 -10.17 -3.89
CA SER A 269 10.59 -9.37 -4.96
C SER A 269 11.23 -10.22 -6.07
N PHE A 270 11.57 -11.49 -5.79
CA PHE A 270 12.16 -12.36 -6.80
C PHE A 270 11.12 -12.81 -7.84
N SER A 271 11.50 -12.71 -9.11
CA SER A 271 10.78 -13.30 -10.23
C SER A 271 11.37 -14.66 -10.62
N GLY A 272 10.55 -15.59 -11.07
CA GLY A 272 11.03 -16.90 -11.52
C GLY A 272 9.93 -17.79 -12.08
N THR A 273 10.21 -19.09 -12.17
CA THR A 273 9.20 -20.09 -12.52
C THR A 273 8.08 -20.12 -11.48
N PRO A 274 6.85 -20.56 -11.83
CA PRO A 274 5.75 -20.68 -10.88
C PRO A 274 6.12 -21.46 -9.61
N ILE A 275 6.89 -22.55 -9.76
CA ILE A 275 7.36 -23.37 -8.65
C ILE A 275 8.23 -22.57 -7.67
N ASN A 276 9.17 -21.77 -8.19
CA ASN A 276 10.01 -20.92 -7.35
C ASN A 276 9.17 -19.81 -6.68
N MET A 277 8.25 -19.20 -7.41
CA MET A 277 7.34 -18.18 -6.86
C MET A 277 6.47 -18.73 -5.73
N TYR A 278 5.98 -19.96 -5.84
CA TYR A 278 5.21 -20.63 -4.79
C TYR A 278 6.06 -20.93 -3.55
N LYS A 279 7.29 -21.42 -3.74
CA LYS A 279 8.23 -21.62 -2.63
C LYS A 279 8.52 -20.31 -1.89
N TYR A 280 8.84 -19.25 -2.61
CA TYR A 280 9.10 -17.92 -2.03
C TYR A 280 7.86 -17.37 -1.32
N THR A 281 6.67 -17.60 -1.87
CA THR A 281 5.41 -17.17 -1.25
C THR A 281 5.18 -17.88 0.08
N GLU A 282 5.36 -19.20 0.13
CA GLU A 282 5.17 -19.96 1.37
C GLU A 282 6.19 -19.55 2.45
N GLU A 283 7.45 -19.36 2.07
CA GLU A 283 8.50 -18.92 2.99
C GLU A 283 8.27 -17.48 3.48
N ALA A 284 7.87 -16.57 2.58
CA ALA A 284 7.49 -15.21 2.94
C ALA A 284 6.29 -15.19 3.90
N TYR A 285 5.28 -16.02 3.67
CA TYR A 285 4.13 -16.15 4.58
C TYR A 285 4.59 -16.54 5.99
N ARG A 286 5.44 -17.57 6.12
CA ARG A 286 5.99 -18.01 7.42
C ARG A 286 6.79 -16.90 8.11
N LEU A 287 7.59 -16.17 7.35
CA LEU A 287 8.38 -15.06 7.86
C LEU A 287 7.49 -13.90 8.33
N TYR A 288 6.45 -13.53 7.58
CA TYR A 288 5.50 -12.52 8.06
C TYR A 288 4.75 -12.98 9.32
N GLU A 289 4.30 -14.24 9.39
CA GLU A 289 3.69 -14.79 10.62
C GLU A 289 4.65 -14.75 11.81
N GLN A 290 5.93 -15.09 11.59
CA GLN A 290 6.95 -14.98 12.62
C GLN A 290 7.17 -13.54 13.04
N GLY A 291 7.23 -12.59 12.09
CA GLY A 291 7.37 -11.17 12.37
C GLY A 291 6.22 -10.63 13.23
N VAL A 292 4.98 -10.96 12.87
CA VAL A 292 3.78 -10.63 13.65
C VAL A 292 3.79 -11.26 15.04
N ARG A 293 4.30 -12.49 15.19
CA ARG A 293 4.40 -13.15 16.49
C ARG A 293 5.44 -12.49 17.40
N LEU A 294 6.55 -12.05 16.82
CA LEU A 294 7.61 -11.36 17.54
C LEU A 294 7.18 -9.94 17.96
N ASP A 295 6.31 -9.31 17.19
CA ASP A 295 5.80 -7.98 17.49
C ASP A 295 4.31 -7.83 17.10
N PRO A 296 3.37 -8.27 17.97
CA PRO A 296 1.94 -8.28 17.66
C PRO A 296 1.32 -6.89 17.51
N GLU A 297 1.94 -5.85 18.07
CA GLU A 297 1.45 -4.48 17.92
C GLU A 297 1.75 -3.88 16.54
N ARG A 298 2.50 -4.61 15.71
CA ARG A 298 3.01 -4.12 14.44
C ARG A 298 2.02 -4.42 13.32
N THR A 299 1.37 -3.37 12.85
CA THR A 299 0.22 -3.47 11.94
C THR A 299 0.56 -3.65 10.46
N ASP A 300 1.76 -3.31 10.00
CA ASP A 300 2.21 -3.58 8.63
C ASP A 300 2.38 -5.09 8.36
N GLY A 301 2.73 -5.89 9.38
CA GLY A 301 2.78 -7.35 9.28
C GLY A 301 1.41 -7.95 9.02
N TYR A 302 0.36 -7.45 9.70
CA TYR A 302 -1.02 -7.85 9.44
C TYR A 302 -1.48 -7.46 8.03
N ILE A 303 -1.18 -6.24 7.57
CA ILE A 303 -1.49 -5.81 6.20
C ILE A 303 -0.73 -6.65 5.17
N ALA A 304 0.55 -6.94 5.40
CA ALA A 304 1.34 -7.78 4.50
C ALA A 304 0.67 -9.15 4.34
N LEU A 305 0.35 -9.83 5.44
CA LEU A 305 -0.36 -11.11 5.44
C LEU A 305 -1.74 -11.04 4.79
N ALA A 306 -2.52 -9.98 5.10
CA ALA A 306 -3.81 -9.73 4.48
C ALA A 306 -3.72 -9.60 2.95
N THR A 307 -2.66 -8.98 2.43
CA THR A 307 -2.49 -8.83 0.98
C THR A 307 -1.95 -10.08 0.27
N MET A 308 -1.57 -11.13 1.01
CA MET A 308 -0.98 -12.32 0.41
C MET A 308 -1.97 -13.25 -0.28
N TYR A 309 -3.30 -13.09 -0.10
CA TYR A 309 -4.25 -14.11 -0.57
C TYR A 309 -4.07 -14.44 -2.05
N GLU A 310 -3.83 -13.45 -2.93
CA GLU A 310 -3.63 -13.69 -4.37
C GLU A 310 -2.46 -14.62 -4.66
N ARG A 311 -1.37 -14.49 -3.88
CA ARG A 311 -0.19 -15.36 -4.01
C ARG A 311 -0.39 -16.71 -3.32
N LEU A 312 -1.17 -16.75 -2.24
CA LEU A 312 -1.47 -17.96 -1.48
C LEU A 312 -2.55 -18.82 -2.11
N LEU A 313 -3.38 -18.25 -2.99
CA LEU A 313 -4.47 -18.95 -3.65
C LEU A 313 -4.01 -20.25 -4.35
N PRO A 314 -2.92 -20.25 -5.14
CA PRO A 314 -2.40 -21.48 -5.73
C PRO A 314 -1.97 -22.57 -4.73
N LEU A 315 -1.61 -22.16 -3.50
CA LEU A 315 -1.06 -23.03 -2.45
C LEU A 315 -2.12 -23.52 -1.45
N LYS A 316 -3.11 -22.68 -1.16
CA LYS A 316 -4.09 -22.87 -0.08
C LYS A 316 -5.53 -22.92 -0.58
N GLY A 317 -5.77 -22.71 -1.88
CA GLY A 317 -7.10 -22.57 -2.46
C GLY A 317 -7.92 -21.51 -1.72
N ASN A 318 -9.20 -21.78 -1.53
CA ASN A 318 -10.12 -20.88 -0.82
C ASN A 318 -9.70 -20.52 0.61
N GLY A 319 -8.84 -21.32 1.27
CA GLY A 319 -8.29 -20.98 2.58
C GLY A 319 -7.39 -19.74 2.57
N ALA A 320 -6.88 -19.33 1.40
CA ALA A 320 -6.14 -18.08 1.25
C ALA A 320 -7.00 -16.84 1.58
N TYR A 321 -8.28 -16.87 1.22
CA TYR A 321 -9.22 -15.80 1.55
C TYR A 321 -9.44 -15.72 3.07
N ASP A 322 -9.59 -16.88 3.74
CA ASP A 322 -9.78 -16.95 5.19
C ASP A 322 -8.57 -16.39 5.96
N ILE A 323 -7.36 -16.72 5.50
CA ILE A 323 -6.12 -16.16 6.05
C ILE A 323 -6.15 -14.63 5.95
N SER A 324 -6.49 -14.10 4.77
CA SER A 324 -6.52 -12.65 4.56
C SER A 324 -7.58 -11.94 5.41
N ILE A 325 -8.80 -12.47 5.44
CA ILE A 325 -9.91 -11.94 6.26
C ILE A 325 -9.52 -11.97 7.75
N SER A 326 -8.90 -13.05 8.22
CA SER A 326 -8.42 -13.17 9.60
C SER A 326 -7.39 -12.08 9.96
N TYR A 327 -6.42 -11.83 9.09
CA TYR A 327 -5.40 -10.81 9.33
C TYR A 327 -5.93 -9.37 9.15
N LEU A 328 -6.92 -9.15 8.28
CA LEU A 328 -7.64 -7.87 8.21
C LEU A 328 -8.42 -7.59 9.50
N ASN A 329 -9.09 -8.59 10.07
CA ASN A 329 -9.78 -8.42 11.35
C ASN A 329 -8.80 -8.06 12.48
N LYS A 330 -7.67 -8.76 12.58
CA LYS A 330 -6.61 -8.42 13.57
C LYS A 330 -6.07 -7.00 13.36
N PHE A 331 -5.90 -6.57 12.11
CA PHE A 331 -5.51 -5.19 11.80
C PHE A 331 -6.58 -4.18 12.24
N ILE A 332 -7.87 -4.47 12.00
CA ILE A 332 -9.00 -3.61 12.38
C ILE A 332 -9.14 -3.47 13.90
N GLU A 333 -8.92 -4.57 14.63
CA GLU A 333 -8.92 -4.65 16.10
C GLU A 333 -7.70 -3.97 16.74
N SER A 334 -6.64 -3.73 15.96
CA SER A 334 -5.44 -3.03 16.42
C SER A 334 -5.67 -1.52 16.56
N ASP A 335 -4.77 -0.86 17.29
CA ASP A 335 -4.73 0.60 17.40
C ASP A 335 -4.20 1.24 16.10
N VAL A 336 -5.14 1.55 15.20
CA VAL A 336 -4.90 2.15 13.87
C VAL A 336 -5.79 3.36 13.63
N ARG A 337 -5.40 4.20 12.67
CA ARG A 337 -6.20 5.36 12.22
C ARG A 337 -7.57 4.90 11.68
N GLU A 338 -8.61 5.69 11.90
CA GLU A 338 -9.97 5.35 11.45
C GLU A 338 -10.06 5.24 9.91
N GLU A 339 -9.29 6.04 9.18
CA GLU A 339 -9.21 5.96 7.71
C GLU A 339 -8.67 4.60 7.25
N ASP A 340 -7.55 4.14 7.83
CA ASP A 340 -6.95 2.84 7.53
C ASP A 340 -7.90 1.69 7.91
N ARG A 341 -8.61 1.84 9.04
CA ARG A 341 -9.64 0.88 9.49
C ARG A 341 -10.77 0.77 8.48
N ASN A 342 -11.23 1.89 7.93
CA ASN A 342 -12.31 1.90 6.95
C ASN A 342 -11.88 1.32 5.60
N GLU A 343 -10.66 1.59 5.14
CA GLU A 343 -10.14 0.95 3.93
C GLU A 343 -9.95 -0.56 4.13
N ALA A 344 -9.45 -1.00 5.30
CA ALA A 344 -9.36 -2.41 5.63
C ALA A 344 -10.72 -3.11 5.63
N ARG A 345 -11.77 -2.48 6.17
CA ARG A 345 -13.15 -3.00 6.12
C ARG A 345 -13.67 -3.14 4.68
N LYS A 346 -13.39 -2.16 3.82
CA LYS A 346 -13.76 -2.19 2.40
C LYS A 346 -13.05 -3.33 1.68
N ARG A 347 -11.74 -3.48 1.91
CA ARG A 347 -10.94 -4.57 1.35
C ARG A 347 -11.43 -5.94 1.84
N MET A 348 -11.80 -6.06 3.11
CA MET A 348 -12.35 -7.29 3.66
C MET A 348 -13.64 -7.70 2.95
N LYS A 349 -14.58 -6.77 2.74
CA LYS A 349 -15.82 -7.02 1.97
C LYS A 349 -15.54 -7.47 0.54
N GLU A 350 -14.54 -6.87 -0.11
CA GLU A 350 -14.13 -7.29 -1.46
C GLU A 350 -13.62 -8.73 -1.48
N ILE A 351 -12.82 -9.11 -0.48
CA ILE A 351 -12.24 -10.46 -0.36
C ILE A 351 -13.32 -11.49 0.00
N GLU A 352 -14.24 -11.14 0.89
CA GLU A 352 -15.43 -11.96 1.18
C GLU A 352 -16.27 -12.20 -0.07
N PHE A 353 -16.48 -11.16 -0.87
CA PHE A 353 -17.19 -11.28 -2.14
C PHE A 353 -16.47 -12.21 -3.13
N ARG A 354 -15.13 -12.09 -3.26
CA ARG A 354 -14.32 -12.99 -4.10
C ARG A 354 -14.40 -14.45 -3.63
N LYS A 355 -14.35 -14.68 -2.31
CA LYS A 355 -14.55 -16.00 -1.72
C LYS A 355 -15.94 -16.56 -2.01
N TRP A 356 -16.97 -15.71 -1.93
CA TRP A 356 -18.33 -16.11 -2.27
C TRP A 356 -18.42 -16.51 -3.75
N LEU A 357 -17.87 -15.73 -4.67
CA LEU A 357 -17.81 -16.08 -6.09
C LEU A 357 -17.11 -17.42 -6.34
N SER A 358 -15.99 -17.67 -5.66
CA SER A 358 -15.22 -18.91 -5.82
C SER A 358 -15.83 -20.15 -5.17
N THR A 359 -16.99 -20.02 -4.52
CA THR A 359 -17.68 -21.12 -3.82
C THR A 359 -19.15 -21.25 -4.18
N ASN A 360 -19.71 -20.31 -4.95
CA ASN A 360 -21.13 -20.28 -5.25
C ASN A 360 -21.45 -20.94 -6.61
N ILE A 361 -22.18 -22.05 -6.57
CA ILE A 361 -22.51 -22.88 -7.75
C ILE A 361 -23.54 -22.18 -8.65
N ASN A 362 -24.52 -21.49 -8.05
CA ASN A 362 -25.62 -20.86 -8.78
C ASN A 362 -25.27 -19.40 -9.10
N PRO A 363 -25.25 -18.98 -10.38
CA PRO A 363 -25.00 -17.58 -10.71
C PRO A 363 -26.09 -16.67 -10.16
N GLU A 364 -25.71 -15.49 -9.67
CA GLU A 364 -26.66 -14.41 -9.36
C GLU A 364 -27.26 -13.90 -10.67
N MET A 365 -28.60 -13.78 -10.71
CA MET A 365 -29.35 -13.39 -11.91
C MET A 365 -29.92 -11.99 -11.76
N ILE A 366 -29.90 -11.21 -12.84
CA ILE A 366 -30.48 -9.87 -12.95
C ILE A 366 -31.65 -9.93 -13.92
N GLU A 367 -32.82 -9.45 -13.49
CA GLU A 367 -33.97 -9.28 -14.37
C GLU A 367 -33.78 -8.09 -15.31
N VAL A 368 -33.95 -8.32 -16.60
CA VAL A 368 -33.88 -7.33 -17.66
C VAL A 368 -35.27 -7.16 -18.26
N LYS A 369 -35.89 -6.00 -18.05
CA LYS A 369 -37.21 -5.69 -18.61
C LYS A 369 -37.13 -5.48 -20.12
N GLY A 370 -37.93 -6.24 -20.85
CA GLY A 370 -38.02 -6.17 -22.31
C GLY A 370 -38.49 -4.81 -22.83
N SER A 371 -37.98 -4.42 -23.99
CA SER A 371 -38.35 -3.20 -24.71
C SER A 371 -37.94 -3.31 -26.18
N THR A 372 -38.36 -2.35 -26.97
CA THR A 372 -37.76 -2.06 -28.27
C THR A 372 -36.54 -1.15 -28.10
N PHE A 373 -35.45 -1.41 -28.82
CA PHE A 373 -34.26 -0.55 -28.85
C PHE A 373 -33.60 -0.53 -30.23
N LYS A 374 -32.71 0.45 -30.44
CA LYS A 374 -31.84 0.51 -31.62
C LYS A 374 -30.56 -0.26 -31.35
N MET A 375 -30.41 -1.40 -32.03
CA MET A 375 -29.24 -2.26 -31.99
C MET A 375 -28.22 -1.82 -33.04
N GLY A 376 -26.94 -2.08 -32.80
CA GLY A 376 -25.86 -1.77 -33.73
C GLY A 376 -25.30 -0.36 -33.60
N SER A 377 -24.43 0.03 -34.53
CA SER A 377 -23.74 1.32 -34.50
C SER A 377 -23.53 1.88 -35.91
N THR A 378 -23.10 3.14 -35.95
CA THR A 378 -22.61 3.79 -37.19
C THR A 378 -21.10 3.66 -37.36
N TYR A 379 -20.41 3.01 -36.40
CA TYR A 379 -18.97 2.78 -36.49
C TYR A 379 -18.70 1.65 -37.46
N LYS A 380 -17.94 1.94 -38.52
CA LYS A 380 -17.65 0.96 -39.57
C LYS A 380 -16.94 -0.29 -39.03
N GLU A 381 -16.18 -0.16 -37.95
CA GLU A 381 -15.44 -1.31 -37.39
C GLU A 381 -16.34 -2.35 -36.71
N ASP A 382 -17.56 -1.98 -36.32
CA ASP A 382 -18.45 -2.87 -35.57
C ASP A 382 -19.21 -3.85 -36.48
N ASN A 383 -19.25 -3.58 -37.80
CA ASN A 383 -19.94 -4.37 -38.82
C ASN A 383 -21.42 -4.70 -38.51
N ASN A 384 -22.06 -3.94 -37.62
CA ASN A 384 -23.46 -4.12 -37.23
C ASN A 384 -24.24 -2.81 -37.41
N PRO A 385 -24.95 -2.62 -38.55
CA PRO A 385 -25.65 -1.37 -38.85
C PRO A 385 -26.85 -1.14 -37.92
N VAL A 386 -27.19 0.13 -37.69
CA VAL A 386 -28.29 0.48 -36.78
C VAL A 386 -29.64 0.00 -37.29
N HIS A 387 -30.35 -0.79 -36.48
CA HIS A 387 -31.71 -1.27 -36.78
C HIS A 387 -32.54 -1.41 -35.50
N GLU A 388 -33.87 -1.49 -35.64
CA GLU A 388 -34.79 -1.60 -34.51
C GLU A 388 -35.05 -3.06 -34.17
N VAL A 389 -34.98 -3.40 -32.88
CA VAL A 389 -35.10 -4.75 -32.34
C VAL A 389 -36.00 -4.74 -31.11
N LYS A 390 -36.88 -5.73 -31.00
CA LYS A 390 -37.72 -5.95 -29.82
C LYS A 390 -37.17 -7.12 -29.01
N VAL A 391 -36.93 -6.88 -27.72
CA VAL A 391 -36.44 -7.89 -26.78
C VAL A 391 -37.50 -8.12 -25.70
N ASN A 392 -37.81 -9.38 -25.40
CA ASN A 392 -38.72 -9.75 -24.31
C ASN A 392 -38.03 -9.57 -22.94
N SER A 393 -38.77 -9.70 -21.84
CA SER A 393 -38.14 -9.73 -20.52
C SER A 393 -37.45 -11.08 -20.28
N PHE A 394 -36.25 -11.05 -19.72
CA PHE A 394 -35.45 -12.23 -19.40
C PHE A 394 -34.61 -11.96 -18.14
N SER A 395 -34.01 -13.01 -17.57
CA SER A 395 -32.99 -12.88 -16.53
C SER A 395 -31.62 -13.26 -17.09
N ILE A 396 -30.57 -12.51 -16.77
CA ILE A 396 -29.19 -12.78 -17.20
C ILE A 396 -28.26 -12.86 -16.01
N SER A 397 -27.24 -13.72 -16.06
CA SER A 397 -26.23 -13.79 -15.00
C SER A 397 -25.51 -12.45 -14.85
N LYS A 398 -25.42 -11.98 -13.61
CA LYS A 398 -24.80 -10.70 -13.25
C LYS A 398 -23.33 -10.59 -13.66
N TYR A 399 -22.65 -11.74 -13.63
CA TYR A 399 -21.26 -11.94 -14.00
C TYR A 399 -21.18 -13.01 -15.11
N GLU A 400 -20.04 -13.10 -15.79
CA GLU A 400 -19.71 -14.27 -16.59
C GLU A 400 -19.73 -15.53 -15.73
N ILE A 401 -20.01 -16.67 -16.34
CA ILE A 401 -19.91 -17.96 -15.64
C ILE A 401 -18.45 -18.18 -15.27
N THR A 402 -18.20 -18.44 -13.98
CA THR A 402 -16.85 -18.59 -13.44
C THR A 402 -16.27 -19.98 -13.68
N ASN A 403 -14.95 -20.11 -13.58
CA ASN A 403 -14.27 -21.40 -13.61
C ASN A 403 -14.80 -22.36 -12.53
N PHE A 404 -15.08 -21.86 -11.33
CA PHE A 404 -15.68 -22.67 -10.27
C PHE A 404 -17.04 -23.24 -10.71
N GLN A 405 -17.93 -22.38 -11.21
CA GLN A 405 -19.27 -22.79 -11.62
C GLN A 405 -19.23 -23.80 -12.77
N PHE A 406 -18.41 -23.57 -13.79
CA PHE A 406 -18.25 -24.51 -14.90
C PHE A 406 -17.66 -25.85 -14.45
N ALA A 407 -16.69 -25.84 -13.53
CA ALA A 407 -16.14 -27.07 -12.97
C ALA A 407 -17.18 -27.88 -12.15
N GLN A 408 -18.10 -27.22 -11.45
CA GLN A 408 -19.19 -27.91 -10.76
C GLN A 408 -20.15 -28.59 -11.74
N PHE A 409 -20.42 -27.94 -12.87
CA PHE A 409 -21.12 -28.57 -13.99
C PHE A 409 -20.37 -29.81 -14.47
N LEU A 410 -19.07 -29.71 -14.81
CA LEU A 410 -18.29 -30.87 -15.28
C LEU A 410 -18.26 -32.03 -14.28
N LYS A 411 -18.18 -31.71 -12.98
CA LYS A 411 -18.21 -32.70 -11.91
C LYS A 411 -19.52 -33.50 -11.88
N ILE A 412 -20.65 -32.85 -12.14
CA ILE A 412 -21.98 -33.49 -12.16
C ILE A 412 -22.25 -34.15 -13.51
N TYR A 413 -21.81 -33.50 -14.60
CA TYR A 413 -22.02 -33.97 -15.96
C TYR A 413 -21.12 -35.16 -16.30
N GLU A 414 -20.00 -35.35 -15.60
CA GLU A 414 -19.06 -36.48 -15.74
C GLU A 414 -18.62 -36.71 -17.20
N SER A 415 -18.31 -35.63 -17.92
CA SER A 415 -17.74 -35.69 -19.28
C SER A 415 -17.16 -34.35 -19.69
N ASP A 416 -16.18 -34.39 -20.57
CA ASP A 416 -15.57 -33.26 -21.27
C ASP A 416 -16.12 -33.08 -22.69
N VAL A 417 -17.10 -33.89 -23.10
CA VAL A 417 -17.75 -33.84 -24.42
C VAL A 417 -19.27 -33.84 -24.29
N ILE A 418 -19.95 -33.39 -25.34
CA ILE A 418 -21.40 -33.52 -25.48
C ILE A 418 -21.79 -35.01 -25.55
N LYS A 419 -22.79 -35.44 -24.77
CA LYS A 419 -23.21 -36.85 -24.67
C LYS A 419 -24.35 -37.23 -25.61
N GLU A 420 -25.18 -36.26 -26.01
CA GLU A 420 -26.38 -36.50 -26.79
C GLU A 420 -26.75 -35.28 -27.66
N GLY A 421 -27.64 -35.47 -28.64
CA GLY A 421 -28.03 -34.44 -29.59
C GLY A 421 -27.19 -34.42 -30.88
N SER A 422 -27.41 -33.41 -31.71
CA SER A 422 -26.72 -33.25 -33.01
C SER A 422 -25.22 -33.02 -32.88
N ASP A 423 -24.77 -32.51 -31.73
CA ASP A 423 -23.39 -32.13 -31.46
C ASP A 423 -22.63 -33.16 -30.61
N ILE A 424 -23.12 -34.41 -30.57
CA ILE A 424 -22.49 -35.49 -29.80
C ILE A 424 -21.00 -35.64 -30.13
N GLY A 425 -20.18 -35.80 -29.08
CA GLY A 425 -18.73 -35.92 -29.20
C GLY A 425 -17.97 -34.60 -29.38
N GLN A 426 -18.66 -33.46 -29.52
CA GLN A 426 -17.99 -32.16 -29.53
C GLN A 426 -17.39 -31.84 -28.14
N PRO A 427 -16.17 -31.27 -28.07
CA PRO A 427 -15.55 -30.90 -26.81
C PRO A 427 -16.32 -29.76 -26.13
N LEU A 428 -16.47 -29.83 -24.81
CA LEU A 428 -17.09 -28.77 -24.01
C LEU A 428 -16.10 -27.63 -23.69
N TYR A 429 -14.83 -27.97 -23.49
CA TYR A 429 -13.77 -27.01 -23.16
C TYR A 429 -12.40 -27.55 -23.55
N PHE A 430 -11.38 -26.69 -23.46
CA PHE A 430 -9.98 -27.11 -23.53
C PHE A 430 -9.23 -26.71 -22.27
N GLU A 431 -8.31 -27.58 -21.83
CA GLU A 431 -7.51 -27.29 -20.64
C GLU A 431 -6.59 -26.08 -20.82
N CYS A 432 -6.42 -25.31 -19.75
CA CYS A 432 -5.52 -24.16 -19.73
C CYS A 432 -5.06 -23.78 -18.31
N ASN A 433 -4.01 -22.95 -18.24
CA ASN A 433 -3.35 -22.59 -16.99
C ASN A 433 -4.09 -21.50 -16.17
N TRP A 434 -5.18 -20.93 -16.69
CA TRP A 434 -5.98 -19.87 -16.04
C TRP A 434 -7.47 -20.22 -15.96
N GLY A 435 -7.84 -21.46 -16.31
CA GLY A 435 -9.21 -21.90 -16.44
C GLY A 435 -9.43 -23.25 -15.80
N ILE A 436 -9.82 -24.23 -16.60
CA ILE A 436 -10.06 -25.61 -16.17
C ILE A 436 -8.86 -26.49 -16.51
N GLN A 437 -8.47 -27.36 -15.58
CA GLN A 437 -7.48 -28.42 -15.76
C GLN A 437 -7.97 -29.68 -15.05
N ASN A 438 -8.03 -30.82 -15.75
CA ASN A 438 -8.58 -32.08 -15.26
C ASN A 438 -9.97 -31.93 -14.62
N GLY A 439 -10.85 -31.17 -15.28
CA GLY A 439 -12.22 -30.90 -14.80
C GLY A 439 -12.31 -30.05 -13.53
N LYS A 440 -11.22 -29.42 -13.08
CA LYS A 440 -11.17 -28.57 -11.88
C LYS A 440 -10.67 -27.17 -12.23
N PRO A 441 -11.10 -26.12 -11.51
CA PRO A 441 -10.52 -24.81 -11.71
C PRO A 441 -9.05 -24.83 -11.29
N VAL A 442 -8.20 -24.12 -12.03
CA VAL A 442 -6.82 -23.90 -11.61
C VAL A 442 -6.84 -23.10 -10.29
N PRO A 443 -6.10 -23.55 -9.26
CA PRO A 443 -6.02 -22.85 -7.98
C PRO A 443 -5.68 -21.36 -8.13
N GLY A 444 -6.55 -20.50 -7.61
CA GLY A 444 -6.47 -19.04 -7.70
C GLY A 444 -7.17 -18.38 -8.88
N TYR A 445 -7.76 -19.18 -9.77
CA TYR A 445 -8.58 -18.69 -10.89
C TYR A 445 -10.05 -19.08 -10.74
N GLU A 446 -10.48 -19.54 -9.56
CA GLU A 446 -11.85 -20.01 -9.31
C GLU A 446 -12.92 -18.95 -9.61
N ALA A 447 -12.63 -17.68 -9.28
CA ALA A 447 -13.53 -16.55 -9.48
C ALA A 447 -13.33 -15.83 -10.84
N ASN A 448 -12.39 -16.28 -11.67
CA ASN A 448 -12.21 -15.77 -13.03
C ASN A 448 -13.29 -16.35 -13.94
N PRO A 449 -13.62 -15.68 -15.07
CA PRO A 449 -14.52 -16.22 -16.06
C PRO A 449 -13.99 -17.57 -16.57
N ALA A 450 -14.90 -18.48 -16.89
CA ALA A 450 -14.58 -19.71 -17.59
C ALA A 450 -14.06 -19.35 -18.99
N ILE A 451 -12.85 -19.80 -19.30
CA ILE A 451 -12.17 -19.54 -20.58
C ILE A 451 -11.85 -20.86 -21.29
N TYR A 452 -11.53 -20.79 -22.59
CA TYR A 452 -11.39 -21.96 -23.46
C TYR A 452 -12.66 -22.82 -23.51
N ILE A 453 -13.82 -22.19 -23.34
CA ILE A 453 -15.11 -22.86 -23.42
C ILE A 453 -15.59 -22.81 -24.86
N THR A 454 -15.97 -23.96 -25.41
CA THR A 454 -16.57 -24.02 -26.74
C THR A 454 -18.02 -23.55 -26.67
N TRP A 455 -18.59 -23.16 -27.80
CA TRP A 455 -20.01 -22.82 -27.86
C TRP A 455 -20.89 -24.00 -27.40
N TYR A 456 -20.49 -25.24 -27.76
CA TYR A 456 -21.16 -26.46 -27.32
C TYR A 456 -21.11 -26.63 -25.80
N GLY A 457 -19.95 -26.40 -25.18
CA GLY A 457 -19.81 -26.46 -23.73
C GLY A 457 -20.60 -25.38 -22.99
N ALA A 458 -20.60 -24.16 -23.53
CA ALA A 458 -21.40 -23.06 -23.00
C ALA A 458 -22.90 -23.37 -23.07
N ASN A 459 -23.37 -23.91 -24.20
CA ASN A 459 -24.76 -24.31 -24.39
C ASN A 459 -25.16 -25.48 -23.46
N ALA A 460 -24.32 -26.52 -23.35
CA ALA A 460 -24.56 -27.65 -22.46
C ALA A 460 -24.62 -27.22 -20.99
N TYR A 461 -23.73 -26.33 -20.54
CA TYR A 461 -23.81 -25.73 -19.21
C TYR A 461 -25.14 -25.02 -19.02
N CYS A 462 -25.55 -24.18 -19.98
CA CYS A 462 -26.77 -23.39 -19.84
C CYS A 462 -28.01 -24.28 -19.74
N GLN A 463 -28.10 -25.32 -20.57
CA GLN A 463 -29.17 -26.31 -20.51
C GLN A 463 -29.20 -27.02 -19.16
N TRP A 464 -28.04 -27.49 -18.67
CA TRP A 464 -27.91 -28.10 -17.35
C TRP A 464 -28.35 -27.15 -16.22
N ALA A 465 -28.03 -25.86 -16.32
CA ALA A 465 -28.43 -24.83 -15.36
C ALA A 465 -29.91 -24.39 -15.48
N GLY A 466 -30.67 -24.99 -16.40
CA GLY A 466 -32.07 -24.69 -16.65
C GLY A 466 -32.29 -23.35 -17.36
N GLY A 467 -31.43 -23.03 -18.32
CA GLY A 467 -31.50 -21.83 -19.14
C GLY A 467 -30.88 -22.03 -20.52
N ARG A 468 -30.42 -20.94 -21.12
CA ARG A 468 -29.84 -20.91 -22.47
C ARG A 468 -28.77 -19.82 -22.58
N LEU A 469 -28.03 -19.83 -23.67
CA LEU A 469 -27.21 -18.68 -24.05
C LEU A 469 -28.10 -17.46 -24.37
N PRO A 470 -27.60 -16.23 -24.15
CA PRO A 470 -28.29 -15.02 -24.60
C PRO A 470 -28.39 -15.02 -26.13
N THR A 471 -29.45 -14.44 -26.67
CA THR A 471 -29.40 -14.01 -28.09
C THR A 471 -28.49 -12.79 -28.22
N GLU A 472 -28.06 -12.52 -29.44
CA GLU A 472 -27.23 -11.37 -29.78
C GLU A 472 -27.93 -10.04 -29.38
N GLU A 473 -29.23 -9.97 -29.61
CA GLU A 473 -30.09 -8.84 -29.24
C GLU A 473 -30.20 -8.66 -27.73
N GLU A 474 -30.45 -9.76 -27.00
CA GLU A 474 -30.55 -9.76 -25.55
C GLU A 474 -29.24 -9.31 -24.91
N TRP A 475 -28.12 -9.84 -25.42
CA TRP A 475 -26.80 -9.49 -24.92
C TRP A 475 -26.53 -8.00 -25.11
N GLU A 476 -26.74 -7.45 -26.31
CA GLU A 476 -26.48 -6.03 -26.57
C GLU A 476 -27.42 -5.13 -25.76
N TYR A 477 -28.69 -5.51 -25.67
CA TYR A 477 -29.66 -4.76 -24.89
C TYR A 477 -29.28 -4.70 -23.41
N ALA A 478 -28.88 -5.84 -22.82
CA ALA A 478 -28.39 -5.90 -21.45
C ALA A 478 -27.08 -5.12 -21.27
N ALA A 479 -26.11 -5.26 -22.18
CA ALA A 479 -24.83 -4.54 -22.15
C ALA A 479 -25.02 -3.02 -22.20
N ARG A 480 -26.02 -2.56 -22.95
CA ARG A 480 -26.38 -1.14 -23.05
C ARG A 480 -27.17 -0.61 -21.86
N GLY A 481 -27.37 -1.39 -20.78
CA GLY A 481 -28.13 -0.98 -19.60
C GLY A 481 -29.65 -1.11 -19.74
N GLY A 482 -30.13 -1.82 -20.76
CA GLY A 482 -31.54 -2.08 -21.01
C GLY A 482 -32.38 -0.80 -21.13
N MET A 483 -33.42 -0.70 -20.31
CA MET A 483 -34.32 0.46 -20.29
C MET A 483 -33.76 1.67 -19.53
N TYR A 484 -32.77 1.46 -18.65
CA TYR A 484 -32.15 2.52 -17.85
C TYR A 484 -30.86 3.06 -18.45
N GLY A 485 -30.36 2.36 -19.47
CA GLY A 485 -29.13 2.69 -20.17
C GLY A 485 -29.15 4.02 -20.89
N LYS A 486 -28.05 4.77 -20.77
CA LYS A 486 -27.85 5.99 -21.54
C LYS A 486 -27.34 5.67 -22.94
N ARG A 487 -27.95 6.28 -23.97
CA ARG A 487 -27.72 5.92 -25.38
C ARG A 487 -26.41 6.46 -25.96
N ASP A 488 -25.79 7.43 -25.29
CA ASP A 488 -24.51 8.01 -25.62
C ASP A 488 -23.32 7.22 -25.06
N HIS A 489 -23.55 6.25 -24.16
CA HIS A 489 -22.51 5.41 -23.60
C HIS A 489 -21.82 4.57 -24.70
N LEU A 490 -20.49 4.70 -24.76
CA LEU A 490 -19.66 3.95 -25.69
C LEU A 490 -19.37 2.53 -25.22
N TYR A 491 -19.35 2.33 -23.89
CA TYR A 491 -19.12 1.06 -23.21
C TYR A 491 -20.29 0.74 -22.28
N SER A 492 -20.36 -0.51 -21.82
CA SER A 492 -21.37 -0.91 -20.83
C SER A 492 -21.20 -0.09 -19.54
N GLY A 493 -22.16 0.79 -19.25
CA GLY A 493 -22.16 1.65 -18.06
C GLY A 493 -21.45 3.00 -18.17
N GLY A 494 -20.85 3.36 -19.31
CA GLY A 494 -20.26 4.70 -19.46
C GLY A 494 -19.33 4.92 -20.67
N MET A 495 -18.55 6.00 -20.60
CA MET A 495 -17.59 6.40 -21.65
C MET A 495 -16.16 5.92 -21.40
N GLU A 496 -15.82 5.60 -20.15
CA GLU A 496 -14.43 5.36 -19.72
C GLU A 496 -14.16 3.88 -19.42
N LEU A 497 -13.64 3.16 -20.43
CA LEU A 497 -13.39 1.71 -20.35
C LEU A 497 -12.49 1.31 -19.18
N ASP A 498 -11.53 2.15 -18.76
CA ASP A 498 -10.60 1.84 -17.65
C ASP A 498 -11.32 1.50 -16.34
N SER A 499 -12.51 2.08 -16.14
CA SER A 499 -13.33 1.87 -14.94
C SER A 499 -14.42 0.80 -15.11
N LEU A 500 -14.69 0.36 -16.34
CA LEU A 500 -15.82 -0.51 -16.72
C LEU A 500 -15.37 -1.90 -17.17
N GLY A 501 -14.13 -2.04 -17.63
CA GLY A 501 -13.69 -3.23 -18.33
C GLY A 501 -12.21 -3.58 -18.18
N TRP A 502 -11.91 -4.86 -18.38
CA TRP A 502 -10.55 -5.37 -18.51
C TRP A 502 -10.19 -5.54 -19.99
N TYR A 503 -9.19 -4.82 -20.46
CA TYR A 503 -8.77 -4.83 -21.87
C TYR A 503 -7.24 -4.74 -21.96
N ALA A 504 -6.67 -4.79 -23.18
CA ALA A 504 -5.21 -4.86 -23.38
C ALA A 504 -4.41 -3.76 -22.66
N GLY A 505 -5.02 -2.59 -22.43
CA GLY A 505 -4.35 -1.46 -21.78
C GLY A 505 -4.30 -1.53 -20.25
N ASN A 506 -5.09 -2.39 -19.59
CA ASN A 506 -5.16 -2.46 -18.13
C ASN A 506 -5.22 -3.88 -17.54
N SER A 507 -5.26 -4.93 -18.37
CA SER A 507 -5.42 -6.31 -17.91
C SER A 507 -4.12 -7.01 -17.51
N GLU A 508 -2.96 -6.44 -17.85
CA GLU A 508 -1.66 -7.09 -17.71
C GLU A 508 -1.55 -8.42 -18.49
N GLY A 509 -2.36 -8.59 -19.54
CA GLY A 509 -2.30 -9.76 -20.42
C GLY A 509 -2.96 -11.02 -19.89
N LYS A 510 -3.81 -10.93 -18.85
CA LYS A 510 -4.50 -12.07 -18.23
C LYS A 510 -5.99 -11.76 -17.95
N PRO A 511 -6.86 -12.78 -17.82
CA PRO A 511 -8.22 -12.59 -17.31
C PRO A 511 -8.19 -12.17 -15.84
N HIS A 512 -9.25 -11.51 -15.39
CA HIS A 512 -9.42 -11.07 -14.00
C HIS A 512 -10.67 -11.68 -13.37
N PRO A 513 -10.74 -11.77 -12.02
CA PRO A 513 -11.97 -12.15 -11.34
C PRO A 513 -13.14 -11.25 -11.77
N VAL A 514 -14.31 -11.86 -11.91
CA VAL A 514 -15.53 -11.15 -12.31
C VAL A 514 -15.95 -10.12 -11.26
N GLY A 515 -16.62 -9.06 -11.69
CA GLY A 515 -17.18 -8.02 -10.82
C GLY A 515 -16.20 -7.00 -10.28
N MET A 516 -14.95 -6.98 -10.78
CA MET A 516 -13.89 -6.09 -10.29
C MET A 516 -13.87 -4.70 -10.92
N LYS A 517 -14.74 -4.47 -11.91
CA LYS A 517 -15.00 -3.15 -12.51
C LYS A 517 -16.43 -2.70 -12.23
N LYS A 518 -16.72 -1.43 -12.50
CA LYS A 518 -18.06 -0.88 -12.26
C LYS A 518 -19.10 -1.58 -13.15
N PRO A 519 -20.31 -1.86 -12.63
CA PRO A 519 -21.38 -2.40 -13.45
C PRO A 519 -22.02 -1.34 -14.34
N ASN A 520 -22.88 -1.77 -15.25
CA ASN A 520 -23.82 -0.88 -15.93
C ASN A 520 -25.06 -0.54 -15.07
N GLU A 521 -26.00 0.17 -15.67
CA GLU A 521 -27.22 0.67 -15.01
C GLU A 521 -28.15 -0.44 -14.49
N LEU A 522 -28.00 -1.66 -14.98
CA LEU A 522 -28.73 -2.85 -14.50
C LEU A 522 -28.00 -3.57 -13.37
N GLY A 523 -26.77 -3.16 -13.03
CA GLY A 523 -25.93 -3.89 -12.07
C GLY A 523 -25.17 -5.08 -12.68
N ILE A 524 -25.13 -5.19 -14.02
CA ILE A 524 -24.41 -6.26 -14.72
C ILE A 524 -22.96 -5.81 -14.94
N HIS A 525 -22.01 -6.66 -14.58
CA HIS A 525 -20.58 -6.36 -14.67
C HIS A 525 -19.95 -6.97 -15.92
N ASP A 526 -18.79 -6.45 -16.32
CA ASP A 526 -17.87 -7.04 -17.29
C ASP A 526 -18.45 -7.24 -18.72
N MET A 527 -19.53 -6.56 -19.09
CA MET A 527 -20.08 -6.57 -20.46
C MET A 527 -19.22 -5.76 -21.48
N SER A 528 -17.97 -5.44 -21.13
CA SER A 528 -17.01 -4.70 -21.96
C SER A 528 -15.61 -5.11 -21.57
N GLY A 529 -15.02 -6.06 -22.28
CA GLY A 529 -13.73 -6.66 -21.96
C GLY A 529 -13.85 -7.93 -21.11
N ASN A 530 -12.76 -8.28 -20.42
CA ASN A 530 -12.55 -9.57 -19.77
C ASN A 530 -12.61 -10.72 -20.78
N VAL A 531 -13.76 -11.28 -21.12
CA VAL A 531 -13.88 -12.37 -22.11
C VAL A 531 -14.90 -12.07 -23.18
N TRP A 532 -14.71 -12.69 -24.35
CA TRP A 532 -15.76 -12.79 -25.36
C TRP A 532 -16.87 -13.67 -24.79
N GLU A 533 -18.11 -13.31 -25.03
CA GLU A 533 -19.25 -14.06 -24.52
C GLU A 533 -20.06 -14.67 -25.65
N TRP A 534 -20.21 -16.00 -25.64
CA TRP A 534 -21.01 -16.73 -26.62
C TRP A 534 -22.49 -16.31 -26.57
N CYS A 535 -23.08 -16.12 -27.76
CA CYS A 535 -24.51 -15.98 -27.97
C CYS A 535 -25.09 -17.24 -28.63
N SER A 536 -26.42 -17.41 -28.58
CA SER A 536 -27.11 -18.53 -29.24
C SER A 536 -27.11 -18.43 -30.77
N ASP A 537 -26.92 -17.23 -31.30
CA ASP A 537 -27.02 -16.93 -32.73
C ASP A 537 -25.91 -17.62 -33.52
N THR A 538 -26.34 -18.34 -34.54
CA THR A 538 -25.46 -19.07 -35.45
C THR A 538 -25.83 -18.79 -36.90
N PHE A 539 -24.84 -18.91 -37.78
CA PHE A 539 -25.09 -18.89 -39.22
C PHE A 539 -24.13 -19.83 -39.93
N GLU A 540 -24.55 -20.31 -41.09
CA GLU A 540 -23.73 -21.15 -41.96
C GLU A 540 -23.15 -20.34 -43.11
N LYS A 541 -21.87 -20.55 -43.38
CA LYS A 541 -21.19 -19.99 -44.54
C LYS A 541 -20.18 -21.00 -45.07
N ASP A 542 -20.26 -21.26 -46.37
CA ASP A 542 -19.39 -22.22 -47.09
C ASP A 542 -19.41 -23.63 -46.45
N GLY A 543 -20.60 -24.06 -45.97
CA GLY A 543 -20.78 -25.35 -45.29
C GLY A 543 -20.17 -25.42 -43.89
N LYS A 544 -19.81 -24.28 -43.29
CA LYS A 544 -19.29 -24.20 -41.92
C LYS A 544 -20.22 -23.37 -41.04
N LEU A 545 -20.48 -23.89 -39.84
CA LEU A 545 -21.22 -23.21 -38.80
C LEU A 545 -20.32 -22.22 -38.05
N TYR A 546 -20.86 -21.05 -37.77
CA TYR A 546 -20.24 -20.01 -36.93
C TYR A 546 -21.25 -19.56 -35.88
N ALA A 547 -20.75 -19.22 -34.69
CA ALA A 547 -21.54 -18.65 -33.60
C ALA A 547 -21.04 -17.24 -33.26
N VAL A 548 -21.96 -16.41 -32.77
CA VAL A 548 -21.65 -15.02 -32.37
C VAL A 548 -20.98 -14.97 -31.00
N VAL A 549 -20.00 -14.07 -30.88
CA VAL A 549 -19.49 -13.59 -29.59
C VAL A 549 -19.57 -12.08 -29.46
N ARG A 550 -19.75 -11.58 -28.23
CA ARG A 550 -19.87 -10.16 -27.89
C ARG A 550 -18.99 -9.74 -26.69
N GLY A 551 -18.72 -8.44 -26.56
CA GLY A 551 -18.11 -7.83 -25.36
C GLY A 551 -16.61 -7.52 -25.41
N GLY A 552 -15.82 -8.21 -26.24
CA GLY A 552 -14.36 -8.04 -26.28
C GLY A 552 -13.64 -8.68 -25.09
N THR A 553 -12.31 -8.68 -25.09
CA THR A 553 -11.52 -9.45 -24.10
C THR A 553 -10.44 -8.63 -23.43
N TRP A 554 -9.83 -9.20 -22.39
CA TRP A 554 -8.64 -8.68 -21.71
C TRP A 554 -7.46 -8.45 -22.67
N PHE A 555 -7.48 -9.05 -23.86
CA PHE A 555 -6.42 -8.95 -24.87
C PHE A 555 -6.78 -7.98 -26.01
N ASN A 556 -8.01 -7.49 -26.08
CA ASN A 556 -8.43 -6.61 -27.17
C ASN A 556 -8.19 -5.13 -26.86
N GLU A 557 -8.13 -4.34 -27.92
CA GLU A 557 -8.10 -2.88 -27.83
C GLU A 557 -9.47 -2.30 -27.49
N ARG A 558 -9.48 -1.00 -27.19
CA ARG A 558 -10.66 -0.24 -26.76
C ARG A 558 -11.84 -0.34 -27.73
N ALA A 559 -11.60 -0.36 -29.03
CA ALA A 559 -12.67 -0.38 -30.04
C ALA A 559 -13.49 -1.68 -29.97
N THR A 560 -12.82 -2.81 -29.79
CA THR A 560 -13.43 -4.15 -29.76
C THR A 560 -14.26 -4.42 -28.51
N CYS A 561 -14.06 -3.63 -27.44
CA CYS A 561 -14.78 -3.79 -26.18
C CYS A 561 -16.12 -3.02 -26.15
N ARG A 562 -16.56 -2.45 -27.27
CA ARG A 562 -17.86 -1.78 -27.37
C ARG A 562 -18.98 -2.82 -27.40
N PRO A 563 -20.14 -2.59 -26.75
CA PRO A 563 -21.28 -3.51 -26.77
C PRO A 563 -21.79 -3.88 -28.17
N THR A 564 -21.53 -3.02 -29.16
CA THR A 564 -21.94 -3.16 -30.57
C THR A 564 -21.02 -4.04 -31.39
N CYS A 565 -19.78 -4.26 -30.94
CA CYS A 565 -18.84 -5.11 -31.65
C CYS A 565 -19.26 -6.58 -31.52
N HIS A 566 -19.24 -7.28 -32.65
CA HIS A 566 -19.49 -8.71 -32.70
C HIS A 566 -18.43 -9.43 -33.53
N TYR A 567 -18.21 -10.70 -33.23
CA TYR A 567 -17.41 -11.58 -34.07
C TYR A 567 -18.11 -12.91 -34.26
N TYR A 568 -17.80 -13.53 -35.39
CA TYR A 568 -18.24 -14.87 -35.72
C TYR A 568 -17.08 -15.83 -35.56
N ILE A 569 -17.26 -16.83 -34.71
CA ILE A 569 -16.22 -17.77 -34.33
C ILE A 569 -16.73 -19.20 -34.55
N TYR A 570 -15.84 -20.10 -34.94
CA TYR A 570 -16.17 -21.53 -35.04
C TYR A 570 -16.62 -22.08 -33.67
N PRO A 571 -17.78 -22.75 -33.58
CA PRO A 571 -18.35 -23.22 -32.31
C PRO A 571 -17.41 -24.12 -31.47
N GLY A 572 -16.65 -25.00 -32.12
CA GLY A 572 -15.70 -25.92 -31.47
C GLY A 572 -14.27 -25.41 -31.34
N SER A 573 -14.03 -24.11 -31.53
CA SER A 573 -12.68 -23.55 -31.56
C SER A 573 -12.00 -23.49 -30.19
N LYS A 574 -10.67 -23.66 -30.20
CA LYS A 574 -9.80 -23.52 -29.02
C LYS A 574 -9.39 -22.05 -28.79
N HIS A 575 -10.35 -21.13 -28.78
CA HIS A 575 -10.05 -19.73 -28.47
C HIS A 575 -9.86 -19.53 -26.97
N PHE A 576 -8.75 -18.90 -26.61
CA PHE A 576 -8.29 -18.82 -25.23
C PHE A 576 -9.09 -17.84 -24.37
N ASN A 577 -9.93 -17.02 -24.98
CA ASN A 577 -10.56 -15.85 -24.38
C ASN A 577 -12.09 -15.84 -24.56
N ASN A 578 -12.69 -16.99 -24.90
CA ASN A 578 -14.14 -17.16 -24.99
C ASN A 578 -14.68 -17.76 -23.68
N GLY A 579 -15.66 -17.06 -23.11
CA GLY A 579 -16.53 -17.47 -22.01
C GLY A 579 -17.99 -17.25 -22.41
N PHE A 580 -18.88 -17.09 -21.42
CA PHE A 580 -20.31 -16.94 -21.66
C PHE A 580 -21.07 -16.51 -20.40
N ARG A 581 -22.36 -16.18 -20.58
CA ARG A 581 -23.35 -15.92 -19.53
C ARG A 581 -24.56 -16.82 -19.68
N LEU A 582 -25.28 -16.98 -18.59
CA LEU A 582 -26.55 -17.71 -18.54
C LEU A 582 -27.72 -16.74 -18.71
N VAL A 583 -28.69 -17.10 -19.55
CA VAL A 583 -30.01 -16.46 -19.61
C VAL A 583 -31.09 -17.45 -19.19
N LYS A 584 -32.11 -16.95 -18.50
CA LYS A 584 -33.36 -17.66 -18.20
C LYS A 584 -34.54 -16.84 -18.68
N ASP A 585 -35.46 -17.50 -19.39
CA ASP A 585 -36.70 -16.88 -19.82
C ASP A 585 -37.59 -16.59 -18.60
N ILE A 586 -38.19 -15.40 -18.58
CA ILE A 586 -39.22 -15.07 -17.59
C ILE A 586 -40.56 -15.46 -18.21
N PRO A 587 -41.37 -16.31 -17.55
CA PRO A 587 -42.69 -16.64 -18.04
C PRO A 587 -43.49 -15.35 -18.30
N LEU A 588 -44.06 -15.22 -19.51
CA LEU A 588 -45.04 -14.18 -19.75
C LEU A 588 -46.21 -14.47 -18.79
N ASN A 589 -46.46 -13.59 -17.83
CA ASN A 589 -47.68 -13.67 -17.03
C ASN A 589 -48.87 -13.66 -18.02
N PRO A 590 -49.72 -14.69 -18.02
CA PRO A 590 -50.78 -14.87 -19.02
C PRO A 590 -51.83 -13.74 -18.99
#